data_AF-H0HZ62-F1
#
_entry.id   AF-H0HZ62-F1
#
_cell.length_a   1.000
_cell.length_b   1.000
_cell.length_c   1.000
_cell.angle_alpha   90.00
_cell.angle_beta   90.00
_cell.angle_gamma   90.00
#
_symmetry.space_group_name_H-M   'P 1'
#
loop_
_entity.id
_entity.type
_entity.pdbx_description
1 polymer ?
#
loop_
_entity_poly.entity_id
_entity_poly.type
_entity_poly.pdbx_seq_one_letter_code
_entity_poly.pdbx_strand_id
1 'polypeptide(L)'
;MSADGVGTVEIMRRTGKPKTCVWRWQERFAAEGCDGLLRDKTRPPRIPPLGPDVGERVVALTLADPPGETTHWTADMMAQAANQRRRRQAHLEGKWPRTPQLAPVQALQ
;
A
#
# COMPACT_ATOMS: atom_id res chain seq x y z
N MET A 1 3.18 10.29 29.43
CA MET A 1 2.84 11.73 29.32
C MET A 1 1.44 12.04 29.79
N SER A 2 0.38 11.66 29.05
CA SER A 2 -0.99 11.72 29.61
C SER A 2 -1.16 10.79 30.82
N ALA A 3 -0.56 9.59 30.74
CA ALA A 3 -0.49 8.64 31.87
C ALA A 3 0.28 9.19 33.08
N ASP A 4 1.14 10.19 32.88
CA ASP A 4 1.92 10.84 33.95
C ASP A 4 1.17 12.07 34.50
N GLY A 5 -0.11 12.25 34.15
CA GLY A 5 -0.93 13.39 34.57
C GLY A 5 -0.58 14.74 33.93
N VAL A 6 0.23 14.74 32.87
CA VAL A 6 0.70 15.97 32.22
C VAL A 6 -0.39 16.58 31.34
N GLY A 7 -0.64 17.88 31.49
CA GLY A 7 -1.64 18.61 30.72
C GLY A 7 -1.29 18.78 29.22
N THR A 8 -2.32 19.01 28.39
CA THR A 8 -2.19 19.10 26.92
C THR A 8 -1.14 20.10 26.45
N VAL A 9 -0.99 21.27 27.10
CA VAL A 9 -0.01 22.30 26.73
C VAL A 9 1.42 21.79 26.88
N GLU A 10 1.71 21.09 27.97
CA GLU A 10 3.05 20.53 28.21
C GLU A 10 3.32 19.35 27.26
N ILE A 11 2.28 18.57 26.89
CA ILE A 11 2.40 17.55 25.85
C ILE A 11 2.76 18.19 24.50
N MET A 12 2.10 19.29 24.13
CA MET A 12 2.44 20.03 22.90
C MET A 12 3.89 20.52 22.92
N ARG A 13 4.35 21.10 24.03
CA ARG A 13 5.73 21.59 24.18
C ARG A 13 6.76 20.48 24.01
N ARG A 14 6.54 19.33 24.65
CA ARG A 14 7.47 18.19 24.60
C ARG A 14 7.46 17.44 23.26
N THR A 15 6.30 17.37 22.60
CA THR A 15 6.14 16.61 21.33
C THR A 15 6.31 17.46 20.07
N GLY A 16 6.24 18.79 20.18
CA GLY A 16 6.18 19.71 19.05
C GLY A 16 4.93 19.54 18.18
N LYS A 17 3.91 18.80 18.66
CA LYS A 17 2.68 18.55 17.90
C LYS A 17 1.60 19.55 18.28
N PRO A 18 0.76 19.97 17.31
CA PRO A 18 -0.37 20.85 17.61
C PRO A 18 -1.40 20.15 18.49
N LYS A 19 -2.18 20.95 19.22
CA LYS A 19 -3.26 20.49 20.12
C LYS A 19 -4.20 19.47 19.47
N THR A 20 -4.53 19.66 18.19
CA THR A 20 -5.43 18.79 17.42
C THR A 20 -4.88 17.38 17.24
N CYS A 21 -3.55 17.20 17.11
CA CYS A 21 -2.92 15.89 17.09
C CYS A 21 -3.03 15.21 18.46
N VAL A 22 -2.73 15.95 19.53
CA VAL A 22 -2.78 15.42 20.91
C VAL A 22 -4.19 14.96 21.28
N TRP A 23 -5.20 15.76 20.96
CA TRP A 23 -6.61 15.41 21.22
C TRP A 23 -7.04 14.16 20.47
N ARG A 24 -6.68 14.03 19.18
CA ARG A 24 -6.99 12.82 18.40
C ARG A 24 -6.33 11.57 18.95
N TRP A 25 -5.11 11.70 19.50
CA TRP A 25 -4.45 10.56 20.15
C TRP A 25 -5.11 10.20 21.48
N GLN A 26 -5.49 11.19 22.29
CA GLN A 26 -6.21 10.96 23.54
C GLN A 26 -7.58 10.32 23.30
N GLU A 27 -8.33 10.80 22.32
CA GLU A 27 -9.62 10.25 21.89
C GLU A 27 -9.48 8.79 21.43
N ARG A 28 -8.52 8.49 20.55
CA ARG A 28 -8.26 7.11 20.11
C ARG A 28 -7.81 6.21 21.26
N PHE A 29 -6.95 6.72 22.13
CA PHE A 29 -6.53 5.95 23.30
C PHE A 29 -7.70 5.65 24.24
N ALA A 30 -8.62 6.59 24.43
CA ALA A 30 -9.81 6.36 25.24
C ALA A 30 -10.76 5.31 24.63
N ALA A 31 -10.82 5.21 23.29
CA ALA A 31 -11.68 4.27 22.59
C ALA A 31 -11.06 2.87 22.38
N GLU A 32 -9.77 2.83 22.04
CA GLU A 32 -9.07 1.64 21.52
C GLU A 32 -7.82 1.28 22.34
N GLY A 33 -7.49 2.04 23.39
CA GLY A 33 -6.29 1.83 24.20
C GLY A 33 -5.00 2.07 23.41
N CYS A 34 -3.93 1.37 23.80
CA CYS A 34 -2.64 1.44 23.11
C CYS A 34 -2.74 0.99 21.64
N ASP A 35 -3.58 -0.01 21.35
CA ASP A 35 -3.69 -0.60 20.01
C ASP A 35 -4.11 0.43 18.95
N GLY A 36 -5.00 1.36 19.32
CA GLY A 36 -5.44 2.47 18.45
C GLY A 36 -4.37 3.53 18.13
N LEU A 37 -3.20 3.45 18.76
CA LEU A 37 -2.05 4.32 18.49
C LEU A 37 -0.90 3.61 17.78
N LEU A 38 -0.84 2.28 17.84
CA LEU A 38 0.27 1.50 17.26
C LEU A 38 0.25 1.49 15.73
N ARG A 39 -0.90 1.76 15.11
CA ARG A 39 -1.07 1.80 13.65
C ARG A 39 -1.74 3.08 13.22
N ASP A 40 -1.24 3.67 12.13
CA ASP A 40 -1.98 4.72 11.47
C ASP A 40 -3.27 4.15 10.88
N LYS A 41 -4.32 4.97 10.88
CA LYS A 41 -5.62 4.54 10.34
C LYS A 41 -5.44 4.28 8.86
N THR A 42 -5.82 3.08 8.41
CA THR A 42 -5.76 2.72 6.99
C THR A 42 -6.55 3.75 6.18
N ARG A 43 -5.84 4.50 5.34
CA ARG A 43 -6.47 5.39 4.36
C ARG A 43 -6.79 4.53 3.13
N PRO A 44 -8.07 4.25 2.83
CA PRO A 44 -8.39 3.51 1.62
C PRO A 44 -7.85 4.25 0.40
N PRO A 45 -7.27 3.54 -0.58
CA PRO A 45 -6.78 4.18 -1.79
C PRO A 45 -7.97 4.81 -2.53
N ARG A 46 -7.72 5.99 -3.14
CA ARG A 46 -8.74 6.67 -3.97
C ARG A 46 -9.15 5.84 -5.19
N ILE A 47 -8.24 5.00 -5.68
CA ILE A 47 -8.48 4.11 -6.80
C ILE A 47 -8.86 2.75 -6.22
N PRO A 48 -10.06 2.22 -6.50
CA PRO A 48 -10.43 0.88 -6.08
C PRO A 48 -9.43 -0.15 -6.61
N PRO A 49 -9.05 -1.15 -5.79
CA PRO A 49 -8.29 -2.29 -6.27
C PRO A 49 -8.99 -2.99 -7.44
N LEU A 50 -8.22 -3.75 -8.23
CA LEU A 50 -8.80 -4.67 -9.20
C LEU A 50 -9.54 -5.79 -8.45
N GLY A 51 -10.60 -6.32 -9.06
CA GLY A 51 -11.32 -7.48 -8.51
C GLY A 51 -10.38 -8.69 -8.39
N PRO A 52 -10.65 -9.61 -7.44
CA PRO A 52 -9.83 -10.79 -7.23
C PRO A 52 -9.72 -11.66 -8.49
N ASP A 53 -10.80 -11.78 -9.25
CA ASP A 53 -10.90 -12.45 -10.54
C ASP A 53 -9.89 -11.91 -11.58
N VAL A 54 -9.74 -10.59 -11.62
CA VAL A 54 -8.77 -9.93 -12.51
C VAL A 54 -7.35 -10.21 -12.02
N GLY A 55 -7.12 -10.21 -10.70
CA GLY A 55 -5.83 -10.54 -10.10
C GLY A 55 -5.38 -11.96 -10.43
N GLU A 56 -6.27 -12.94 -10.26
CA GLU A 56 -6.04 -14.35 -10.60
C GLU A 56 -5.71 -14.51 -12.09
N ARG A 57 -6.45 -13.85 -12.98
CA ARG A 57 -6.15 -13.89 -14.42
C ARG A 57 -4.78 -13.28 -14.74
N VAL A 58 -4.41 -12.16 -14.12
CA VAL A 58 -3.08 -11.55 -14.31
C VAL A 58 -1.99 -12.52 -13.88
N VAL A 59 -2.13 -13.18 -12.72
CA VAL A 59 -1.18 -14.19 -12.25
C VAL A 59 -1.07 -15.34 -13.26
N ALA A 60 -2.19 -15.88 -13.73
CA ALA A 60 -2.19 -16.94 -14.73
C ALA A 60 -1.50 -16.54 -16.04
N LEU A 61 -1.73 -15.31 -16.52
CA LEU A 61 -1.08 -14.79 -17.74
C LEU A 61 0.42 -14.61 -17.57
N THR A 62 0.88 -14.13 -16.41
CA THR A 62 2.33 -13.94 -16.16
C THR A 62 3.13 -15.24 -16.11
N LEU A 63 2.46 -16.38 -15.93
CA LEU A 63 3.09 -17.70 -15.97
C LEU A 63 3.25 -18.23 -17.40
N ALA A 64 2.64 -17.58 -18.38
CA ALA A 64 2.78 -17.90 -19.80
C ALA A 64 3.64 -16.85 -20.51
N ASP A 65 4.11 -17.19 -21.71
CA ASP A 65 4.82 -16.24 -22.56
C ASP A 65 3.91 -15.11 -23.03
N PRO A 66 4.42 -13.86 -23.11
CA PRO A 66 3.66 -12.75 -23.64
C PRO A 66 3.32 -12.98 -25.12
N PRO A 67 2.21 -12.42 -25.62
CA PRO A 67 1.83 -12.57 -27.02
C PRO A 67 2.84 -11.89 -27.95
N GLY A 68 3.15 -12.55 -29.06
CA GLY A 68 4.07 -12.07 -30.10
C GLY A 68 5.53 -12.41 -29.85
N GLU A 69 6.42 -11.87 -30.69
CA GLU A 69 7.88 -12.08 -30.59
C GLU A 69 8.50 -11.16 -29.53
N THR A 70 8.00 -11.23 -28.29
CA THR A 70 8.52 -10.44 -27.17
C THR A 70 8.91 -11.32 -26.00
N THR A 71 9.96 -10.96 -25.29
CA THR A 71 10.44 -11.74 -24.14
C THR A 71 9.83 -11.27 -22.81
N HIS A 72 9.09 -10.15 -22.81
CA HIS A 72 8.58 -9.54 -21.57
C HIS A 72 7.15 -9.04 -21.73
N TRP A 73 6.33 -9.27 -20.70
CA TRP A 73 5.02 -8.66 -20.58
C TRP A 73 5.13 -7.14 -20.37
N THR A 74 4.55 -6.35 -21.28
CA THR A 74 4.33 -4.92 -21.04
C THR A 74 3.01 -4.70 -20.28
N ALA A 75 2.90 -3.58 -19.56
CA ALA A 75 1.67 -3.23 -18.85
C ALA A 75 0.46 -3.06 -19.79
N ASP A 76 0.69 -2.60 -21.02
CA ASP A 76 -0.37 -2.45 -22.04
C ASP A 76 -0.84 -3.82 -22.55
N MET A 77 0.09 -4.74 -22.84
CA MET A 77 -0.23 -6.13 -23.21
C MET A 77 -1.01 -6.85 -22.11
N MET A 78 -0.57 -6.72 -20.86
CA MET A 78 -1.23 -7.32 -19.71
C MET A 78 -2.65 -6.77 -19.54
N ALA A 79 -2.82 -5.45 -19.69
CA ALA A 79 -4.14 -4.83 -19.61
C ALA A 79 -5.06 -5.38 -20.71
N GLN A 80 -4.58 -5.49 -21.95
CA GLN A 80 -5.37 -6.03 -23.06
C GLN A 80 -5.73 -7.51 -22.84
N ALA A 81 -4.77 -8.35 -22.47
CA ALA A 81 -4.99 -9.78 -22.23
C ALA A 81 -5.93 -10.03 -21.03
N ALA A 82 -5.83 -9.21 -19.99
CA ALA A 82 -6.74 -9.26 -18.84
C ALA A 82 -8.05 -8.47 -19.05
N ASN A 83 -8.37 -8.05 -20.28
CA ASN A 83 -9.57 -7.26 -20.60
C ASN A 83 -9.78 -6.08 -19.63
N GLN A 84 -8.70 -5.37 -19.32
CA GLN A 84 -8.67 -4.19 -18.48
C GLN A 84 -8.25 -2.98 -19.28
N ARG A 85 -8.79 -1.82 -18.91
CA ARG A 85 -8.21 -0.55 -19.35
C ARG A 85 -6.89 -0.33 -18.63
N ARG A 86 -5.82 0.04 -19.36
CA ARG A 86 -4.55 0.46 -18.75
C ARG A 86 -4.79 1.66 -17.82
N ARG A 87 -4.58 1.46 -16.51
CA ARG A 87 -4.70 2.53 -15.51
C ARG A 87 -3.32 3.09 -15.20
N ARG A 88 -3.14 4.40 -15.26
CA ARG A 88 -1.94 5.04 -14.71
C ARG A 88 -1.96 4.92 -13.19
N GLN A 89 -1.05 4.13 -12.64
CA GLN A 89 -0.89 3.96 -11.20
C GLN A 89 0.10 4.97 -10.62
N ALA A 90 -0.17 6.28 -10.82
CA ALA A 90 0.70 7.34 -10.33
C ALA A 90 0.90 7.34 -8.79
N HIS A 91 0.02 6.66 -8.04
CA HIS A 91 0.15 6.52 -6.58
C HIS A 91 1.06 5.37 -6.13
N LEU A 92 1.43 4.44 -7.04
CA LEU A 92 2.22 3.25 -6.71
C LEU A 92 3.72 3.41 -7.01
N GLU A 93 4.11 4.44 -7.77
CA GLU A 93 5.49 4.68 -8.23
C GLU A 93 6.51 4.97 -7.11
N GLY A 94 6.06 5.17 -5.86
CA GLY A 94 6.92 5.28 -4.67
C GLY A 94 6.71 4.20 -3.60
N LYS A 95 5.80 3.23 -3.81
CA LYS A 95 5.44 2.21 -2.82
C LYS A 95 6.00 0.82 -3.14
N TRP A 96 6.37 0.56 -4.40
CA TRP A 96 7.02 -0.67 -4.81
C TRP A 96 8.52 -0.43 -5.00
N PRO A 97 9.42 -1.24 -4.40
CA PRO A 97 10.83 -1.16 -4.75
C PRO A 97 10.95 -1.39 -6.27
N ARG A 98 11.65 -0.50 -6.99
CA ARG A 98 11.92 -0.72 -8.42
C ARG A 98 12.74 -2.01 -8.56
N THR A 99 12.02 -3.11 -8.87
CA THR A 99 12.45 -4.48 -9.21
C THR A 99 13.28 -5.24 -8.16
N PRO A 100 12.83 -6.42 -7.69
CA PRO A 100 13.75 -7.55 -7.58
C PRO A 100 13.96 -8.09 -8.99
N GLN A 101 15.22 -8.22 -9.42
CA GLN A 101 15.57 -9.04 -10.58
C GLN A 101 15.01 -10.44 -10.32
N LEU A 102 13.94 -10.85 -11.01
CA LEU A 102 13.56 -12.25 -10.99
C LEU A 102 14.68 -12.99 -11.71
N ALA A 103 15.43 -13.80 -10.96
CA ALA A 103 16.42 -14.70 -11.54
C ALA A 103 15.71 -15.59 -12.57
N PRO A 104 16.36 -15.90 -13.72
CA PRO A 104 15.76 -16.73 -14.74
C PRO A 104 15.37 -18.09 -14.15
N VAL A 105 14.17 -18.57 -14.52
CA VAL A 105 13.51 -19.80 -14.04
C VAL A 105 14.28 -21.09 -14.41
N GLN A 106 15.46 -20.98 -15.04
CA GLN A 106 16.29 -22.09 -15.48
C GLN A 106 17.10 -22.77 -14.35
N ALA A 107 16.95 -22.37 -13.09
CA ALA A 107 17.73 -22.90 -11.97
C ALA A 107 17.01 -24.01 -11.15
N LEU A 108 16.12 -24.78 -11.77
CA LEU A 108 15.54 -25.99 -11.19
C LEU A 108 15.56 -27.14 -12.21
N GLN A 109 16.77 -27.68 -12.41
CA GLN A 109 17.01 -29.07 -12.82
C GLN A 109 18.12 -29.64 -11.94
#